data_AF-A0A660N9R5-F1
#
_entry.id   AF-A0A660N9R5-F1
#
_cell.length_a   1.000
_cell.length_b   1.000
_cell.length_c   1.000
_cell.angle_alpha   90.00
_cell.angle_beta   90.00
_cell.angle_gamma   90.00
#
_symmetry.space_group_name_H-M   'P 1'
#
loop_
_entity.id
_entity.type
_entity.pdbx_description
1 polymer ?
#
loop_
_entity_poly.entity_id
_entity_poly.type
_entity_poly.pdbx_seq_one_letter_code
_entity_poly.pdbx_strand_id
1 'polypeptide(L)'
;MQTLFEDFSERFVLKKLVFVNSAGHCFTEIDIDRHLAVFGQNNKGKTSILNALKLFLLPEENLKDCKNKFAFRDSKGGFYSGRESHRHYFPDDFSFIVLEAENRHGAFCQILYLNKNEQGYGRVLLPQEFDAIRKLFWQPESSLNGGLGEKAADASLKTVLDTLKRLGGETLSDKKDIRQKLFYEGEYNPEEGRFCMLPFAGGGSEREIKAFRSLFQLAYDIGANEKRTLPDAAAAVLEGEKQRANERLDSDLQDIL
;
A
#
# COMPACT_ATOMS: atom_id res chain seq x y z
N MET A 1 -18.91 -22.95 13.93
CA MET A 1 -19.03 -21.52 13.58
C MET A 1 -17.87 -20.70 14.13
N GLN A 2 -16.70 -21.31 14.35
CA GLN A 2 -15.50 -20.69 14.93
C GLN A 2 -14.30 -20.79 13.96
N THR A 3 -14.46 -21.53 12.86
CA THR A 3 -13.44 -21.88 11.85
C THR A 3 -13.49 -21.02 10.58
N LEU A 4 -14.44 -20.10 10.46
CA LEU A 4 -14.58 -19.19 9.31
C LEU A 4 -13.96 -17.80 9.55
N PHE A 5 -13.54 -17.53 10.80
CA PHE A 5 -13.03 -16.23 11.24
C PHE A 5 -11.49 -16.15 11.27
N GLU A 6 -10.77 -17.28 11.33
CA GLU A 6 -9.29 -17.32 11.25
C GLU A 6 -8.77 -17.10 9.82
N ASP A 7 -9.59 -17.38 8.81
CA ASP A 7 -9.14 -17.59 7.42
C ASP A 7 -8.88 -16.28 6.63
N PHE A 8 -9.26 -15.08 7.11
CA PHE A 8 -8.99 -13.82 6.36
C PHE A 8 -7.72 -13.11 6.83
N SER A 9 -7.43 -13.13 8.15
CA SER A 9 -6.14 -12.65 8.69
C SER A 9 -4.96 -13.52 8.29
N GLU A 10 -5.22 -14.77 7.89
CA GLU A 10 -4.19 -15.71 7.39
C GLU A 10 -3.93 -15.59 5.87
N ARG A 11 -4.76 -14.85 5.12
CA ARG A 11 -4.67 -14.83 3.64
C ARG A 11 -3.86 -13.69 3.04
N PHE A 12 -3.81 -12.53 3.69
CA PHE A 12 -3.11 -11.34 3.20
C PHE A 12 -2.49 -10.56 4.36
N VAL A 13 -1.17 -10.37 4.34
CA VAL A 13 -0.41 -9.71 5.39
C VAL A 13 0.42 -8.58 4.79
N LEU A 14 0.35 -7.39 5.39
CA LEU A 14 1.29 -6.30 5.10
C LEU A 14 2.47 -6.41 6.07
N LYS A 15 3.66 -6.71 5.55
CA LYS A 15 4.84 -7.05 6.37
C LYS A 15 5.67 -5.83 6.72
N LYS A 16 6.11 -5.09 5.69
CA LYS A 16 7.11 -4.02 5.85
C LYS A 16 6.81 -2.85 4.92
N LEU A 17 6.94 -1.63 5.44
CA LEU A 17 6.93 -0.41 4.64
C LEU A 17 8.31 0.25 4.71
N VAL A 18 8.84 0.56 3.53
CA VAL A 18 10.17 1.16 3.38
C VAL A 18 10.06 2.48 2.66
N PHE A 19 10.70 3.51 3.21
CA PHE A 19 10.88 4.80 2.57
C PHE A 19 12.33 4.96 2.15
N VAL A 20 12.55 5.27 0.87
CA VAL A 20 13.86 5.64 0.30
C VAL A 20 13.74 7.07 -0.21
N ASN A 21 14.39 8.01 0.47
CA ASN A 21 14.28 9.45 0.20
C ASN A 21 12.82 9.91 0.01
N SER A 22 11.95 9.55 0.96
CA SER A 22 10.51 9.73 0.82
C SER A 22 9.86 10.03 2.17
N ALA A 23 8.76 10.80 2.16
CA ALA A 23 8.01 11.18 3.36
C ALA A 23 8.85 11.91 4.44
N GLY A 24 9.96 12.54 4.05
CA GLY A 24 10.91 13.16 4.97
C GLY A 24 11.94 12.21 5.58
N HIS A 25 12.01 10.96 5.12
CA HIS A 25 12.97 9.94 5.55
C HIS A 25 14.04 9.71 4.48
N CYS A 26 15.31 9.61 4.88
CA CYS A 26 16.40 9.25 3.98
C CYS A 26 16.34 7.74 3.62
N PHE A 27 16.32 6.90 4.65
CA PHE A 27 16.04 5.48 4.53
C PHE A 27 15.38 5.01 5.83
N THR A 28 14.23 4.36 5.77
CA THR A 28 13.53 3.87 6.95
C THR A 28 12.74 2.62 6.60
N GLU A 29 12.90 1.57 7.41
CA GLU A 29 12.14 0.33 7.33
C GLU A 29 11.23 0.25 8.56
N ILE A 30 9.97 -0.11 8.34
CA ILE A 30 8.95 -0.20 9.37
C ILE A 30 8.24 -1.54 9.20
N ASP A 31 8.41 -2.44 10.17
CA ASP A 31 7.61 -3.67 10.25
C ASP A 31 6.18 -3.29 10.66
N ILE A 32 5.18 -3.66 9.84
CA ILE A 32 3.77 -3.34 10.04
C ILE A 32 2.98 -4.53 10.58
N ASP A 33 3.46 -5.75 10.34
CA ASP A 33 2.88 -7.00 10.84
C ASP A 33 2.99 -7.16 12.36
N ARG A 34 3.95 -6.47 12.99
CA ARG A 34 4.16 -6.43 14.44
C ARG A 34 3.46 -5.19 15.00
N HIS A 35 2.49 -5.39 15.91
CA HIS A 35 1.72 -4.36 16.63
C HIS A 35 2.28 -2.95 16.45
N LEU A 36 1.81 -2.25 15.40
CA LEU A 36 2.40 -0.99 14.96
C LEU A 36 2.10 0.11 15.99
N ALA A 37 2.89 0.18 17.04
CA ALA A 37 2.82 1.24 18.01
C ALA A 37 3.72 2.38 17.52
N VAL A 38 3.19 3.22 16.63
CA VAL A 38 3.91 4.38 16.13
C VAL A 38 4.03 5.39 17.29
N PHE A 39 5.10 5.30 18.08
CA PHE A 39 5.40 6.25 19.15
C PHE A 39 6.35 7.33 18.63
N GLY A 40 5.91 8.58 18.72
CA GLY A 40 6.72 9.74 18.40
C GLY A 40 6.06 10.99 18.96
N GLN A 41 6.83 11.90 19.53
CA GLN A 41 6.33 13.13 20.17
C GLN A 41 5.68 14.11 19.17
N ASN A 42 5.74 13.83 17.86
CA ASN A 42 5.20 14.67 16.80
C ASN A 42 4.34 13.84 15.82
N ASN A 43 3.07 14.23 15.63
CA ASN A 43 2.10 13.55 14.77
C ASN A 43 2.45 13.51 13.26
N LYS A 44 3.53 14.17 12.81
CA LYS A 44 3.88 14.31 11.38
C LYS A 44 4.29 12.98 10.70
N GLY A 45 4.97 12.09 11.41
CA GLY A 45 5.42 10.81 10.84
C GLY A 45 4.29 9.79 10.66
N LYS A 46 3.36 9.72 11.63
CA LYS A 46 2.27 8.73 11.63
C LYS A 46 1.31 8.95 10.45
N THR A 47 0.89 10.18 10.25
CA THR A 47 -0.01 10.56 9.15
C THR A 47 0.62 10.33 7.79
N SER A 48 1.95 10.50 7.67
CA SER A 48 2.69 10.23 6.43
C SER A 48 2.74 8.74 6.09
N ILE A 49 3.02 7.87 7.08
CA ILE A 49 3.00 6.40 6.91
C ILE A 49 1.62 5.93 6.40
N LEU A 50 0.56 6.50 6.97
CA LEU A 50 -0.80 6.10 6.67
C LEU A 50 -1.31 6.57 5.32
N ASN A 51 -1.00 7.83 4.99
CA ASN A 51 -1.27 8.34 3.67
C ASN A 51 -0.43 7.58 2.62
N ALA A 52 0.79 7.15 2.94
CA ALA A 52 1.57 6.29 2.06
C ALA A 52 0.88 4.95 1.80
N LEU A 53 0.31 4.28 2.81
CA LEU A 53 -0.44 3.02 2.62
C LEU A 53 -1.57 3.15 1.60
N LYS A 54 -2.29 4.28 1.59
CA LYS A 54 -3.33 4.53 0.58
C LYS A 54 -2.77 4.62 -0.84
N LEU A 55 -1.51 5.01 -1.02
CA LEU A 55 -0.87 4.95 -2.34
C LEU A 55 -0.83 3.51 -2.83
N PHE A 56 -0.63 2.51 -1.96
CA PHE A 56 -0.60 1.09 -2.32
C PHE A 56 -1.99 0.48 -2.52
N LEU A 57 -2.90 0.81 -1.61
CA LEU A 57 -4.21 0.16 -1.51
C LEU A 57 -5.26 0.74 -2.46
N LEU A 58 -4.99 1.87 -3.12
CA LEU A 58 -5.88 2.49 -4.10
C LEU A 58 -5.27 2.41 -5.50
N PRO A 59 -6.07 2.11 -6.53
CA PRO A 59 -5.59 1.91 -7.89
C PRO A 59 -5.40 3.24 -8.65
N GLU A 60 -4.78 4.20 -7.99
CA GLU A 60 -4.49 5.51 -8.56
C GLU A 60 -3.07 5.53 -9.12
N GLU A 61 -2.86 6.35 -10.14
CA GLU A 61 -1.61 6.47 -10.91
C GLU A 61 -0.97 7.88 -10.80
N ASN A 62 -1.70 8.81 -10.17
CA ASN A 62 -1.28 10.18 -9.98
C ASN A 62 -1.99 10.80 -8.76
N LEU A 63 -1.39 11.88 -8.27
CA LEU A 63 -1.88 12.66 -7.13
C LEU A 63 -2.79 13.82 -7.55
N LYS A 64 -3.23 13.89 -8.81
CA LYS A 64 -4.24 14.88 -9.23
C LYS A 64 -5.54 14.61 -8.49
N ASP A 65 -6.24 15.66 -8.10
CA ASP A 65 -7.48 15.54 -7.31
C ASP A 65 -7.28 14.68 -6.03
N CYS A 66 -6.13 14.88 -5.36
CA CYS A 66 -5.71 14.12 -4.19
C CYS A 66 -6.78 14.03 -3.09
N LYS A 67 -7.56 15.10 -2.91
CA LYS A 67 -8.67 15.17 -1.96
C LYS A 67 -9.70 14.07 -2.22
N ASN A 68 -10.15 13.90 -3.47
CA ASN A 68 -11.17 12.93 -3.79
C ASN A 68 -10.61 11.53 -3.97
N LYS A 69 -9.38 11.41 -4.49
CA LYS A 69 -8.73 10.12 -4.73
C LYS A 69 -8.25 9.44 -3.45
N PHE A 70 -7.52 10.18 -2.60
CA PHE A 70 -6.85 9.61 -1.43
C PHE A 70 -7.34 10.21 -0.10
N ALA A 71 -7.93 11.39 -0.12
CA ALA A 71 -8.34 12.12 1.08
C ALA A 71 -7.18 12.26 2.08
N PHE A 72 -5.99 12.64 1.60
CA PHE A 72 -4.85 12.92 2.48
C PHE A 72 -5.15 14.12 3.35
N ARG A 73 -5.17 13.89 4.67
CA ARG A 73 -5.45 14.91 5.68
C ARG A 73 -4.24 15.19 6.54
N ASP A 74 -4.11 16.43 6.96
CA ASP A 74 -3.22 16.83 8.05
C ASP A 74 -3.84 16.52 9.41
N SER A 75 -3.09 16.74 10.49
CA SER A 75 -3.55 16.52 11.86
C SER A 75 -4.65 17.48 12.32
N LYS A 76 -4.97 18.51 11.54
CA LYS A 76 -6.02 19.51 11.80
C LYS A 76 -7.26 19.30 10.92
N GLY A 77 -7.28 18.26 10.08
CA GLY A 77 -8.38 17.94 9.17
C GLY A 77 -8.33 18.66 7.82
N GLY A 78 -7.30 19.47 7.56
CA GLY A 78 -7.05 20.08 6.25
C GLY A 78 -6.60 19.05 5.23
N PHE A 79 -6.98 19.22 3.96
CA PHE A 79 -6.56 18.33 2.89
C PHE A 79 -5.24 18.78 2.27
N TYR A 80 -4.31 17.85 2.09
CA TYR A 80 -3.11 18.11 1.30
C TYR A 80 -3.43 18.18 -0.19
N SER A 81 -2.79 19.11 -0.90
CA SER A 81 -2.87 19.17 -2.35
C SER A 81 -2.08 18.03 -3.01
N GLY A 82 -2.39 17.75 -4.28
CA GLY A 82 -1.64 16.78 -5.07
C GLY A 82 -0.16 17.15 -5.22
N ARG A 83 0.15 18.43 -5.39
CA ARG A 83 1.53 18.93 -5.53
C ARG A 83 2.33 18.79 -4.24
N GLU A 84 1.74 19.13 -3.10
CA GLU A 84 2.39 18.97 -1.79
C GLU A 84 2.66 17.51 -1.49
N SER A 85 1.66 16.65 -1.73
CA SER A 85 1.77 15.21 -1.53
C SER A 85 2.82 14.59 -2.45
N HIS A 86 2.86 15.02 -3.72
CA HIS A 86 3.81 14.52 -4.71
C HIS A 86 5.24 14.87 -4.32
N ARG A 87 5.50 16.12 -3.92
CA ARG A 87 6.82 16.54 -3.43
C ARG A 87 7.22 15.87 -2.12
N HIS A 88 6.26 15.57 -1.25
CA HIS A 88 6.51 14.91 0.03
C HIS A 88 6.94 13.44 -0.15
N TYR A 89 6.27 12.71 -1.03
CA TYR A 89 6.53 11.28 -1.26
C TYR A 89 7.59 11.02 -2.34
N PHE A 90 7.75 11.92 -3.31
CA PHE A 90 8.67 11.77 -4.43
C PHE A 90 9.46 13.07 -4.64
N PRO A 91 10.32 13.47 -3.68
CA PRO A 91 11.08 14.72 -3.78
C PRO A 91 12.06 14.77 -4.96
N ASP A 92 12.57 13.62 -5.43
CA ASP A 92 13.42 13.52 -6.62
C ASP A 92 13.30 12.16 -7.34
N ASP A 93 14.07 11.98 -8.43
CA ASP A 93 14.06 10.75 -9.24
C ASP A 93 14.52 9.51 -8.47
N PHE A 94 15.28 9.65 -7.38
CA PHE A 94 15.72 8.55 -6.53
C PHE A 94 14.89 8.46 -5.25
N SER A 95 13.58 8.59 -5.40
CA SER A 95 12.60 8.46 -4.31
C SER A 95 11.74 7.24 -4.53
N PHE A 96 11.67 6.35 -3.53
CA PHE A 96 10.89 5.13 -3.58
C PHE A 96 10.11 4.91 -2.30
N ILE A 97 8.97 4.25 -2.42
CA ILE A 97 8.23 3.69 -1.30
C ILE A 97 7.97 2.23 -1.62
N VAL A 98 8.36 1.32 -0.73
CA VAL A 98 8.19 -0.12 -0.92
C VAL A 98 7.25 -0.67 0.13
N LEU A 99 6.23 -1.41 -0.30
CA LEU A 99 5.41 -2.22 0.59
C LEU A 99 5.70 -3.69 0.30
N GLU A 100 6.22 -4.40 1.29
CA GLU A 100 6.27 -5.85 1.30
C GLU A 100 4.95 -6.39 1.85
N ALA A 101 4.35 -7.31 1.11
CA ALA A 101 3.14 -8.01 1.49
C ALA A 101 3.30 -9.51 1.22
N GLU A 102 2.45 -10.30 1.83
CA GLU A 102 2.41 -11.75 1.66
C GLU A 102 0.97 -12.20 1.50
N ASN A 103 0.76 -13.13 0.58
CA ASN A 103 -0.50 -13.84 0.43
C ASN A 103 -0.23 -15.33 0.24
N ARG A 104 -1.28 -16.12 -0.02
CA ARG A 104 -1.17 -17.58 -0.24
C ARG A 104 -0.18 -18.00 -1.34
N HIS A 105 0.16 -17.10 -2.27
CA HIS A 105 1.08 -17.34 -3.39
C HIS A 105 2.52 -16.91 -3.07
N GLY A 106 2.78 -16.37 -1.88
CA GLY A 106 4.08 -15.99 -1.37
C GLY A 106 4.23 -14.49 -1.10
N ALA A 107 5.43 -14.11 -0.65
CA ALA A 107 5.79 -12.72 -0.40
C ALA A 107 6.12 -11.98 -1.70
N PHE A 108 5.77 -10.71 -1.75
CA PHE A 108 6.04 -9.82 -2.87
C PHE A 108 6.21 -8.38 -2.40
N CYS A 109 6.85 -7.59 -3.25
CA CYS A 109 7.01 -6.16 -3.06
C CYS A 109 6.20 -5.40 -4.12
N GLN A 110 5.48 -4.37 -3.67
CA GLN A 110 5.07 -3.27 -4.53
C GLN A 110 6.03 -2.10 -4.32
N ILE A 111 6.66 -1.62 -5.38
CA ILE A 111 7.63 -0.52 -5.37
C ILE A 111 7.02 0.67 -6.10
N LEU A 112 6.80 1.78 -5.39
CA LEU A 112 6.35 3.04 -5.96
C LEU A 112 7.56 3.92 -6.28
N TYR A 113 7.50 4.62 -7.42
CA TYR A 113 8.57 5.52 -7.87
C TYR A 113 8.01 6.73 -8.61
N LEU A 114 8.80 7.78 -8.72
CA LEU A 114 8.43 9.00 -9.45
C LEU A 114 8.18 8.70 -10.94
N ASN A 115 7.01 9.09 -11.45
CA ASN A 115 6.71 9.04 -12.89
C ASN A 115 6.69 10.46 -13.45
N LYS A 116 7.17 10.63 -14.69
CA LYS A 116 7.29 11.93 -15.37
C LYS A 116 5.95 12.54 -15.78
N ASN A 117 4.87 11.77 -15.73
CA ASN A 117 3.51 12.30 -15.89
C ASN A 117 3.20 13.32 -14.77
N GLU A 118 2.31 14.28 -15.05
CA GLU A 118 2.00 15.35 -14.10
C GLU A 118 1.46 14.81 -12.76
N GLN A 119 2.21 15.05 -11.68
CA GLN A 119 1.96 14.49 -10.34
C GLN A 119 1.82 12.97 -10.32
N GLY A 120 2.44 12.29 -11.29
CA GLY A 120 2.37 10.85 -11.50
C GLY A 120 3.35 10.07 -10.63
N TYR A 121 3.00 8.82 -10.38
CA TYR A 121 3.91 7.82 -9.84
C TYR A 121 3.66 6.47 -10.53
N GLY A 122 4.71 5.65 -10.61
CA GLY A 122 4.65 4.32 -11.21
C GLY A 122 4.70 3.23 -10.16
N ARG A 123 4.40 1.99 -10.56
CA ARG A 123 4.50 0.81 -9.70
C ARG A 123 5.32 -0.28 -10.38
N VAL A 124 6.11 -0.99 -9.58
CA VAL A 124 6.64 -2.30 -9.95
C VAL A 124 6.13 -3.33 -8.95
N LEU A 125 5.59 -4.44 -9.44
CA LEU A 125 5.27 -5.61 -8.63
C LEU A 125 6.39 -6.62 -8.79
N LEU A 126 6.97 -7.09 -7.68
CA LEU A 126 8.11 -7.99 -7.68
C LEU A 126 7.84 -9.18 -6.78
N PRO A 127 7.97 -10.43 -7.25
CA PRO A 127 7.72 -11.62 -6.44
C PRO A 127 8.94 -11.98 -5.58
N GLN A 128 9.39 -11.03 -4.76
CA GLN A 128 10.54 -11.14 -3.85
C GLN A 128 10.25 -10.35 -2.58
N GLU A 129 10.84 -10.77 -1.47
CA GLU A 129 10.89 -10.01 -0.22
C GLU A 129 11.79 -8.77 -0.35
N PHE A 130 11.58 -7.76 0.50
CA PHE A 130 12.35 -6.52 0.42
C PHE A 130 13.84 -6.76 0.66
N ASP A 131 14.19 -7.66 1.58
CA ASP A 131 15.57 -7.94 1.95
C ASP A 131 16.42 -8.41 0.76
N ALA A 132 15.81 -9.11 -0.22
CA ALA A 132 16.47 -9.54 -1.45
C ALA A 132 16.87 -8.37 -2.37
N ILE A 133 16.16 -7.23 -2.28
CA ILE A 133 16.39 -6.03 -3.11
C ILE A 133 16.92 -4.84 -2.31
N ARG A 134 17.09 -4.97 -1.00
CA ARG A 134 17.52 -3.88 -0.10
C ARG A 134 18.76 -3.14 -0.60
N LYS A 135 19.75 -3.90 -1.07
CA LYS A 135 21.03 -3.37 -1.59
C LYS A 135 20.91 -2.53 -2.87
N LEU A 136 19.78 -2.58 -3.56
CA LEU A 136 19.50 -1.69 -4.70
C LEU A 136 19.31 -0.24 -4.23
N PHE A 137 18.85 -0.05 -2.99
CA PHE A 137 18.52 1.25 -2.43
C PHE A 137 19.55 1.71 -1.40
N TRP A 138 20.00 0.80 -0.52
CA TRP A 138 20.79 1.13 0.64
C TRP A 138 21.89 0.10 0.92
N GLN A 139 23.08 0.57 1.26
CA GLN A 139 24.23 -0.24 1.66
C GLN A 139 24.42 -0.11 3.17
N PRO A 140 23.88 -1.03 3.99
CA PRO A 140 23.94 -0.92 5.45
C PRO A 140 25.36 -1.05 6.00
N GLU A 141 26.24 -1.76 5.28
CA GLU A 141 27.62 -2.03 5.71
C GLU A 141 28.59 -0.86 5.51
N SER A 142 28.11 0.28 5.00
CA SER A 142 28.97 1.44 4.79
C SER A 142 29.33 2.13 6.11
N SER A 143 30.63 2.43 6.27
CA SER A 143 31.13 3.22 7.39
C SER A 143 30.75 4.70 7.31
N LEU A 144 30.12 5.15 6.21
CA LEU A 144 29.63 6.51 6.06
C LEU A 144 28.40 6.77 6.94
N ASN A 145 28.02 8.05 7.08
CA ASN A 145 26.88 8.49 7.91
C ASN A 145 26.94 7.97 9.36
N GLY A 146 28.14 7.83 9.94
CA GLY A 146 28.31 7.30 11.29
C GLY A 146 28.01 5.80 11.42
N GLY A 147 28.16 5.04 10.33
CA GLY A 147 27.85 3.60 10.30
C GLY A 147 26.37 3.28 10.08
N LEU A 148 25.57 4.27 9.66
CA LEU A 148 24.15 4.09 9.34
C LEU A 148 23.92 3.60 7.89
N GLY A 149 25.00 3.40 7.14
CA GLY A 149 24.95 3.01 5.74
C GLY A 149 24.86 4.19 4.79
N GLU A 150 24.77 3.91 3.49
CA GLU A 150 24.68 4.93 2.45
C GLU A 150 23.77 4.51 1.29
N LYS A 151 23.38 5.49 0.47
CA LYS A 151 22.75 5.23 -0.83
C LYS A 151 23.70 4.39 -1.68
N ALA A 152 23.18 3.36 -2.35
CA ALA A 152 23.97 2.57 -3.30
C ALA A 152 24.58 3.47 -4.41
N ALA A 153 25.90 3.39 -4.60
CA ALA A 153 26.69 4.35 -5.39
C ALA A 153 26.18 4.56 -6.83
N ASP A 154 25.83 3.49 -7.53
CA ASP A 154 25.35 3.53 -8.92
C ASP A 154 23.82 3.56 -9.05
N ALA A 155 23.13 3.85 -7.94
CA ALA A 155 21.69 3.78 -7.89
C ALA A 155 21.06 5.06 -8.50
N SER A 156 20.37 4.84 -9.61
CA SER A 156 19.51 5.78 -10.33
C SER A 156 18.15 5.13 -10.52
N LEU A 157 17.13 5.92 -10.83
CA LEU A 157 15.81 5.38 -11.16
C LEU A 157 15.90 4.29 -12.22
N LYS A 158 16.65 4.58 -13.30
CA LYS A 158 16.83 3.65 -14.41
C LYS A 158 17.52 2.36 -13.98
N THR A 159 18.65 2.44 -13.28
CA THR A 159 19.41 1.24 -12.88
C THR A 159 18.62 0.36 -11.90
N VAL A 160 17.82 0.97 -11.03
CA VAL A 160 16.90 0.23 -10.15
C VAL A 160 15.80 -0.47 -10.96
N LEU A 161 15.06 0.26 -11.81
CA LEU A 161 13.97 -0.32 -12.61
C LEU A 161 14.46 -1.42 -13.56
N ASP A 162 15.61 -1.24 -14.22
CA ASP A 162 16.23 -2.25 -15.08
C ASP A 162 16.59 -3.52 -14.29
N THR A 163 17.03 -3.35 -13.04
CA THR A 163 17.35 -4.48 -12.17
C THR A 163 16.09 -5.20 -11.68
N LEU A 164 15.07 -4.46 -11.24
CA LEU A 164 13.77 -5.03 -10.85
C LEU A 164 13.14 -5.83 -12.00
N LYS A 165 13.20 -5.32 -13.24
CA LYS A 165 12.72 -6.03 -14.42
C LYS A 165 13.47 -7.36 -14.65
N ARG A 166 14.80 -7.38 -14.49
CA ARG A 166 15.60 -8.61 -14.59
C ARG A 166 15.27 -9.64 -13.51
N LEU A 167 14.82 -9.17 -12.35
CA LEU A 167 14.35 -10.02 -11.24
C LEU A 167 12.89 -10.48 -11.40
N GLY A 168 12.26 -10.24 -12.55
CA GLY A 168 10.87 -10.64 -12.82
C GLY A 168 9.83 -9.60 -12.39
N GLY A 169 10.23 -8.34 -12.22
CA GLY A 169 9.32 -7.25 -11.86
C GLY A 169 8.39 -6.84 -13.00
N GLU A 170 7.11 -6.65 -12.69
CA GLU A 170 6.06 -6.19 -13.60
C GLU A 170 5.75 -4.71 -13.35
N THR A 171 5.96 -3.86 -14.36
CA THR A 171 5.61 -2.43 -14.25
C THR A 171 4.13 -2.22 -14.55
N LEU A 172 3.44 -1.48 -13.68
CA LEU A 172 2.05 -1.08 -13.88
C LEU A 172 1.96 0.44 -14.02
N SER A 173 1.19 0.89 -15.02
CA SER A 173 1.06 2.31 -15.35
C SER A 173 -0.36 2.81 -15.56
N ASP A 174 -1.36 1.92 -15.62
CA ASP A 174 -2.77 2.33 -15.74
C ASP A 174 -3.66 1.66 -14.69
N LYS A 175 -4.74 2.36 -14.36
CA LYS A 175 -5.71 1.97 -13.33
C LYS A 175 -6.33 0.58 -13.55
N LYS A 176 -6.52 0.12 -14.78
CA LYS A 176 -7.18 -1.17 -15.05
C LYS A 176 -6.25 -2.32 -14.66
N ASP A 177 -5.00 -2.25 -15.09
CA ASP A 177 -4.00 -3.27 -14.77
C ASP A 177 -3.69 -3.31 -13.27
N ILE A 178 -3.66 -2.13 -12.62
CA ILE A 178 -3.52 -2.03 -11.16
C ILE A 178 -4.68 -2.74 -10.43
N ARG A 179 -5.93 -2.50 -10.86
CA ARG A 179 -7.10 -3.19 -10.25
C ARG A 179 -7.02 -4.69 -10.44
N GLN A 180 -6.72 -5.13 -11.66
CA GLN A 180 -6.63 -6.56 -11.96
C GLN A 180 -5.55 -7.25 -11.13
N LYS A 181 -4.33 -6.69 -11.05
CA LYS A 181 -3.21 -7.34 -10.37
C LYS A 181 -3.28 -7.29 -8.85
N LEU A 182 -3.87 -6.23 -8.28
CA LEU A 182 -3.85 -6.03 -6.82
C LEU A 182 -5.12 -6.51 -6.11
N PHE A 183 -6.23 -6.65 -6.83
CA PHE A 183 -7.53 -6.91 -6.23
C PHE A 183 -8.25 -8.16 -6.73
N TYR A 184 -7.66 -8.88 -7.68
CA TYR A 184 -8.18 -10.17 -8.11
C TYR A 184 -7.47 -11.30 -7.34
N GLU A 185 -8.23 -12.09 -6.57
CA GLU A 185 -7.64 -13.12 -5.68
C GLU A 185 -6.89 -14.20 -6.44
N GLY A 186 -7.37 -14.59 -7.63
CA GLY A 186 -6.76 -15.66 -8.43
C GLY A 186 -6.52 -16.92 -7.61
N GLU A 187 -7.52 -17.37 -6.84
CA GLU A 187 -7.35 -18.40 -5.79
C GLU A 187 -6.63 -19.66 -6.28
N TYR A 188 -6.95 -20.11 -7.48
CA TYR A 188 -6.39 -21.31 -8.11
C TYR A 188 -5.37 -21.02 -9.21
N ASN A 189 -5.02 -19.74 -9.42
CA ASN A 189 -4.09 -19.31 -10.44
C ASN A 189 -2.99 -18.41 -9.85
N PRO A 190 -1.81 -18.97 -9.52
CA PRO A 190 -0.71 -18.21 -8.94
C PRO A 190 -0.16 -17.09 -9.81
N GLU A 191 -0.39 -17.09 -11.13
CA GLU A 191 0.05 -15.99 -12.00
C GLU A 191 -0.89 -14.78 -11.91
N GLU A 192 -2.19 -15.03 -11.71
CA GLU A 192 -3.21 -14.00 -11.59
C GLU A 192 -3.30 -13.43 -10.17
N GLY A 193 -3.17 -14.29 -9.16
CA GLY A 193 -3.33 -13.93 -7.75
C GLY A 193 -2.06 -13.47 -7.04
N ARG A 194 -0.87 -13.60 -7.67
CA ARG A 194 0.43 -13.43 -6.99
C ARG A 194 0.56 -12.15 -6.18
N PHE A 195 0.03 -11.06 -6.73
CA PHE A 195 0.19 -9.71 -6.18
C PHE A 195 -1.09 -9.17 -5.55
N CYS A 196 -2.10 -10.02 -5.36
CA CYS A 196 -3.33 -9.62 -4.71
C CYS A 196 -3.02 -9.19 -3.27
N MET A 197 -3.39 -7.95 -2.93
CA MET A 197 -3.27 -7.39 -1.58
C MET A 197 -4.63 -7.32 -0.88
N LEU A 198 -5.70 -7.15 -1.65
CA LEU A 198 -7.05 -6.99 -1.11
C LEU A 198 -8.09 -7.46 -2.13
N PRO A 199 -8.67 -8.66 -1.97
CA PRO A 199 -9.56 -9.19 -2.97
C PRO A 199 -10.90 -8.43 -3.00
N PHE A 200 -11.30 -7.99 -4.19
CA PHE A 200 -12.66 -7.53 -4.48
C PHE A 200 -13.28 -8.44 -5.54
N ALA A 201 -14.61 -8.54 -5.56
CA ALA A 201 -15.32 -9.30 -6.59
C ALA A 201 -14.93 -8.76 -7.98
N GLY A 202 -14.36 -9.63 -8.83
CA GLY A 202 -13.91 -9.26 -10.17
C GLY A 202 -12.85 -8.14 -10.23
N GLY A 203 -12.02 -7.97 -9.19
CA GLY A 203 -10.99 -6.91 -9.15
C GLY A 203 -11.52 -5.54 -8.70
N GLY A 204 -12.79 -5.47 -8.28
CA GLY A 204 -13.40 -4.34 -7.57
C GLY A 204 -13.80 -3.18 -8.46
N SER A 205 -15.09 -2.85 -8.50
CA SER A 205 -15.68 -1.70 -9.18
C SER A 205 -15.26 -0.35 -8.58
N GLU A 206 -15.47 0.75 -9.31
CA GLU A 206 -15.24 2.11 -8.77
C GLU A 206 -16.06 2.38 -7.49
N ARG A 207 -17.24 1.76 -7.37
CA ARG A 207 -18.08 1.86 -6.18
C ARG A 207 -17.45 1.16 -4.98
N GLU A 208 -16.94 -0.04 -5.17
CA GLU A 208 -16.26 -0.82 -4.12
C GLU A 208 -14.97 -0.13 -3.68
N ILE A 209 -14.14 0.34 -4.63
CA ILE A 209 -12.92 1.10 -4.32
C ILE A 209 -13.24 2.37 -3.52
N LYS A 210 -14.31 3.08 -3.91
CA LYS A 210 -14.77 4.27 -3.19
C LYS A 210 -15.25 3.93 -1.77
N ALA A 211 -15.98 2.83 -1.61
CA ALA A 211 -16.45 2.36 -0.31
C ALA A 211 -15.28 1.98 0.59
N PHE A 212 -14.35 1.16 0.08
CA PHE A 212 -13.12 0.79 0.76
C PHE A 212 -12.31 2.02 1.20
N ARG A 213 -12.11 3.01 0.32
CA ARG A 213 -11.42 4.26 0.69
C ARG A 213 -12.10 4.97 1.86
N SER A 214 -13.42 5.13 1.80
CA SER A 214 -14.19 5.76 2.87
C SER A 214 -14.08 4.99 4.18
N LEU A 215 -14.10 3.67 4.10
CA LEU A 215 -13.99 2.80 5.25
C LEU A 215 -12.57 2.82 5.85
N PHE A 216 -11.52 2.74 5.03
CA PHE A 216 -10.14 2.92 5.46
C PHE A 216 -9.92 4.27 6.15
N GLN A 217 -10.56 5.34 5.63
CA GLN A 217 -10.52 6.66 6.27
C GLN A 217 -11.20 6.65 7.64
N LEU A 218 -12.37 6.02 7.76
CA LEU A 218 -13.11 5.92 9.02
C LEU A 218 -12.32 5.11 10.06
N ALA A 219 -11.79 3.96 9.64
CA ALA A 219 -10.90 3.10 10.41
C ALA A 219 -9.71 3.89 10.99
N TYR A 220 -9.09 4.73 10.18
CA TYR A 220 -8.05 5.65 10.63
C TYR A 220 -8.56 6.71 11.61
N ASP A 221 -9.67 7.39 11.30
CA ASP A 221 -10.21 8.44 12.16
C ASP A 221 -10.60 7.87 13.56
N ILE A 222 -11.01 6.60 13.63
CA ILE A 222 -11.27 5.86 14.88
C ILE A 222 -9.96 5.47 15.58
N GLY A 223 -9.00 4.85 14.88
CA GLY A 223 -7.70 4.45 15.45
C GLY A 223 -6.77 5.61 15.82
N ALA A 224 -7.02 6.81 15.30
CA ALA A 224 -6.37 8.04 15.77
C ALA A 224 -6.93 8.51 17.14
N ASN A 225 -8.16 8.12 17.48
CA ASN A 225 -8.85 8.49 18.72
C ASN A 225 -8.79 7.40 19.81
N GLU A 226 -8.64 6.13 19.44
CA GLU A 226 -8.47 5.00 20.36
C GLU A 226 -7.15 4.26 20.12
N LYS A 227 -6.57 3.63 21.15
CA LYS A 227 -5.31 2.85 21.07
C LYS A 227 -5.43 1.54 20.25
N ARG A 228 -6.22 1.50 19.18
CA ARG A 228 -6.42 0.33 18.31
C ARG A 228 -5.59 0.43 17.03
N THR A 229 -5.14 -0.71 16.51
CA THR A 229 -4.21 -0.75 15.38
C THR A 229 -4.94 -0.74 14.04
N LEU A 230 -4.26 -0.29 12.98
CA LEU A 230 -4.80 -0.23 11.60
C LEU A 230 -5.32 -1.56 11.04
N PRO A 231 -4.66 -2.72 11.29
CA PRO A 231 -5.19 -4.01 10.88
C PRO A 231 -6.59 -4.29 11.44
N ASP A 232 -6.82 -3.99 12.72
CA ASP A 232 -8.12 -4.19 13.38
C ASP A 232 -9.22 -3.34 12.72
N ALA A 233 -8.85 -2.13 12.32
CA ALA A 233 -9.77 -1.16 11.74
C ALA A 233 -10.07 -1.49 10.26
N ALA A 234 -9.09 -1.98 9.50
CA ALA A 234 -9.32 -2.50 8.14
C ALA A 234 -10.15 -3.80 8.14
N ALA A 235 -9.97 -4.68 9.13
CA ALA A 235 -10.77 -5.88 9.30
C ALA A 235 -12.25 -5.56 9.59
N ALA A 236 -12.52 -4.66 10.54
CA ALA A 236 -13.89 -4.24 10.89
C ALA A 236 -14.66 -3.62 9.70
N VAL A 237 -13.92 -2.95 8.82
CA VAL A 237 -14.42 -2.34 7.59
C VAL A 237 -14.90 -3.38 6.58
N LEU A 238 -14.10 -4.43 6.38
CA LEU A 238 -14.42 -5.53 5.47
C LEU A 238 -15.56 -6.40 6.03
N GLU A 239 -15.64 -6.56 7.36
CA GLU A 239 -16.79 -7.17 8.04
C GLU A 239 -18.09 -6.40 7.79
N GLY A 240 -18.04 -5.06 7.85
CA GLY A 240 -19.20 -4.21 7.56
C GLY A 240 -19.68 -4.28 6.10
N GLU A 241 -18.78 -4.48 5.13
CA GLU A 241 -19.19 -4.70 3.73
C GLU A 241 -19.83 -6.08 3.52
N LYS A 242 -19.32 -7.12 4.19
CA LYS A 242 -19.90 -8.48 4.13
C LYS A 242 -21.27 -8.56 4.82
N GLN A 243 -21.47 -7.89 5.96
CA GLN A 243 -22.80 -7.81 6.59
C GLN A 243 -23.82 -7.17 5.64
N ARG A 244 -23.46 -6.09 4.95
CA ARG A 244 -24.36 -5.44 3.96
C ARG A 244 -24.61 -6.29 2.72
N ALA A 245 -23.64 -7.12 2.32
CA ALA A 245 -23.82 -8.08 1.24
C ALA A 245 -24.76 -9.24 1.64
N ASN A 246 -24.62 -9.76 2.86
CA ASN A 246 -25.51 -10.78 3.41
C ASN A 246 -26.93 -10.23 3.65
N GLU A 247 -27.08 -9.01 4.17
CA GLU A 247 -28.38 -8.35 4.32
C GLU A 247 -29.11 -8.14 2.99
N ARG A 248 -28.38 -7.93 1.89
CA ARG A 248 -28.95 -7.86 0.54
C ARG A 248 -29.40 -9.21 -0.01
N LEU A 249 -28.72 -10.30 0.36
CA LEU A 249 -29.10 -11.67 0.00
C LEU A 249 -30.32 -12.14 0.80
N ASP A 250 -30.48 -11.65 2.03
CA ASP A 250 -31.62 -11.97 2.91
C ASP A 250 -32.90 -11.20 2.52
N SER A 251 -32.79 -10.15 1.70
CA SER A 251 -33.90 -9.26 1.34
C SER A 251 -34.62 -9.59 0.03
N ASP A 252 -34.15 -10.53 -0.80
CA ASP A 252 -34.79 -10.85 -2.08
C ASP A 252 -35.04 -12.36 -2.27
N LEU A 253 -36.10 -12.83 -1.60
CA LEU A 253 -36.76 -14.11 -1.91
C LEU A 253 -37.87 -13.95 -2.97
N GLN A 254 -38.19 -12.72 -3.40
CA GLN A 254 -39.19 -12.45 -4.44
C GLN A 254 -38.60 -12.28 -5.84
N ASP A 255 -37.28 -12.16 -5.98
CA ASP A 255 -36.59 -12.07 -7.28
C ASP A 255 -35.98 -13.41 -7.75
N ILE A 256 -36.12 -14.47 -6.93
CA ILE A 256 -35.68 -15.83 -7.26
C ILE A 256 -36.94 -16.68 -7.43
N LEU A 257 -37.47 -16.67 -8.66
CA LEU A 257 -38.40 -17.69 -9.15
C LEU A 257 -37.74 -19.08 -9.15
#